data_AF-A0A318EQ82-F1
#
_entry.id   AF-A0A318EQ82-F1
#
_cell.length_a   1.000
_cell.length_b   1.000
_cell.length_c   1.000
_cell.angle_alpha   90.00
_cell.angle_beta   90.00
_cell.angle_gamma   90.00
#
_symmetry.space_group_name_H-M   'P 1'
#
loop_
_entity.id
_entity.type
_entity.pdbx_description
1 polymer ?
#
loop_
_entity_poly.entity_id
_entity_poly.type
_entity_poly.pdbx_seq_one_letter_code
_entity_poly.pdbx_strand_id
1 'polypeptide(L)'
;MDGLQMGPLTGSGLDGYIAREEVISQVNACPDKQYPEVTWVQYGIVPTNQVAVIASCGPAKFFAMAPSPLLWPGMADRIFGTDVADLQLGQALADHLWERHGAELMAEALRVRGQAGA
;
A
#
# COMPACT_ATOMS: atom_id res chain seq x y z
N MET A 1 -12.37 9.71 4.36
CA MET A 1 -10.99 10.05 4.80
C MET A 1 -10.54 11.24 3.97
N ASP A 2 -10.24 12.37 4.61
CA ASP A 2 -9.80 13.58 3.90
C ASP A 2 -8.41 13.37 3.30
N GLY A 3 -8.18 13.87 2.08
CA GLY A 3 -6.89 13.73 1.39
C GLY A 3 -6.61 12.31 0.86
N LEU A 4 -7.60 11.41 0.86
CA LEU A 4 -7.46 10.08 0.27
C LEU A 4 -7.24 10.15 -1.24
N GLN A 5 -6.15 9.56 -1.70
CA GLN A 5 -5.81 9.38 -3.11
C GLN A 5 -5.67 7.89 -3.38
N MET A 6 -6.25 7.40 -4.48
CA MET A 6 -6.20 5.98 -4.84
C MET A 6 -6.24 5.77 -6.35
N GLY A 7 -5.67 4.67 -6.81
CA GLY A 7 -5.71 4.28 -8.22
C GLY A 7 -4.65 3.26 -8.61
N PRO A 8 -4.38 3.09 -9.91
CA PRO A 8 -3.28 2.27 -10.41
C PRO A 8 -1.92 2.78 -9.91
N LEU A 9 -1.03 1.86 -9.53
CA LEU A 9 0.30 2.23 -9.06
C LEU A 9 1.16 2.81 -10.18
N THR A 10 1.24 2.13 -11.33
CA THR A 10 2.19 2.47 -12.41
C THR A 10 1.98 3.90 -12.92
N GLY A 11 3.05 4.70 -12.91
CA GLY A 11 3.03 6.09 -13.37
C GLY A 11 2.35 7.07 -12.40
N SER A 12 1.95 6.61 -11.20
CA SER A 12 1.40 7.48 -10.16
C SER A 12 2.50 8.32 -9.48
N GLY A 13 2.09 9.34 -8.71
CA GLY A 13 3.02 10.07 -7.86
C GLY A 13 3.72 9.18 -6.83
N LEU A 14 3.02 8.17 -6.30
CA LEU A 14 3.59 7.20 -5.36
C LEU A 14 4.70 6.36 -6.01
N ASP A 15 4.49 5.89 -7.24
CA ASP A 15 5.51 5.16 -8.02
C ASP A 15 6.79 5.99 -8.17
N GLY A 16 6.63 7.29 -8.40
CA GLY A 16 7.74 8.24 -8.42
C GLY A 16 8.47 8.37 -7.08
N TYR A 17 7.77 8.44 -5.95
CA TYR A 17 8.40 8.50 -4.62
C TYR A 17 9.19 7.22 -4.31
N ILE A 18 8.63 6.05 -4.65
CA ILE A 18 9.29 4.75 -4.46
C ILE A 18 10.56 4.68 -5.32
N ALA A 19 10.47 5.06 -6.60
CA ALA A 19 11.61 5.03 -7.51
C ALA A 19 12.77 5.96 -7.10
N ARG A 20 12.48 7.04 -6.35
CA ARG A 20 13.48 7.97 -5.82
C ARG A 20 13.94 7.63 -4.40
N GLU A 21 13.49 6.50 -3.84
CA GLU A 21 13.78 6.09 -2.46
C GLU A 21 13.34 7.14 -1.41
N GLU A 22 12.29 7.90 -1.72
CA GLU A 22 11.71 8.94 -0.84
C GLU A 22 10.64 8.36 0.11
N VAL A 23 10.78 7.09 0.48
CA VAL A 23 9.83 6.33 1.28
C VAL A 23 10.54 5.52 2.36
N ILE A 24 9.86 5.32 3.48
CA ILE A 24 10.27 4.41 4.56
C ILE A 24 9.33 3.21 4.52
N SER A 25 9.89 2.00 4.41
CA SER A 25 9.08 0.78 4.48
C SER A 25 8.59 0.54 5.91
N GLN A 26 7.27 0.46 6.08
CA GLN A 26 6.62 0.27 7.37
C GLN A 26 6.06 -1.15 7.53
N VAL A 27 5.56 -1.75 6.43
CA VAL A 27 5.14 -3.15 6.35
C VAL A 27 5.64 -3.73 5.04
N ASN A 28 6.40 -4.83 5.11
CA ASN A 28 6.98 -5.48 3.94
C ASN A 28 6.09 -6.63 3.46
N ALA A 29 5.72 -6.58 2.17
CA ALA A 29 5.18 -7.65 1.32
C ALA A 29 4.43 -8.78 2.07
N CYS A 30 3.40 -8.40 2.82
CA CYS A 30 2.59 -9.33 3.61
C CYS A 30 1.55 -9.99 2.69
N PRO A 31 1.53 -11.33 2.57
CA PRO A 31 0.50 -12.01 1.79
C PRO A 31 -0.89 -11.84 2.42
N ASP A 32 -1.90 -11.72 1.58
CA ASP A 32 -3.29 -11.77 2.04
C ASP A 32 -3.61 -13.16 2.62
N LYS A 33 -4.47 -13.19 3.64
CA LYS A 33 -4.83 -14.44 4.34
C LYS A 33 -5.70 -15.37 3.50
N GLN A 34 -6.56 -14.83 2.65
CA GLN A 34 -7.50 -15.60 1.84
C GLN A 34 -6.96 -15.82 0.42
N TYR A 35 -6.25 -14.84 -0.13
CA TYR A 35 -5.65 -14.88 -1.47
C TYR A 35 -4.14 -14.63 -1.39
N PRO A 36 -3.31 -15.64 -1.03
CA PRO A 36 -1.87 -15.44 -0.80
C PRO A 36 -1.09 -14.87 -1.99
N GLU A 37 -1.65 -14.93 -3.20
CA GLU A 37 -1.11 -14.30 -4.41
C GLU A 37 -1.24 -12.76 -4.39
N VAL A 38 -2.14 -12.22 -3.56
CA VAL A 38 -2.26 -10.79 -3.27
C VAL A 38 -1.28 -10.45 -2.15
N THR A 39 -0.46 -9.42 -2.38
CA THR A 39 0.54 -8.93 -1.45
C THR A 39 0.28 -7.48 -1.08
N TRP A 40 0.46 -7.18 0.21
CA TRP A 40 0.25 -5.87 0.81
C TRP A 40 1.58 -5.26 1.25
N VAL A 41 1.79 -4.00 0.90
CA VAL A 41 2.97 -3.22 1.32
C VAL A 41 2.50 -1.88 1.88
N GLN A 42 3.15 -1.41 2.94
CA GLN A 42 2.90 -0.08 3.50
C GLN A 42 4.19 0.75 3.53
N TYR A 43 4.08 2.00 3.10
CA TYR A 43 5.14 3.00 3.10
C TYR A 43 4.72 4.25 3.87
N GLY A 44 5.69 4.87 4.55
CA GLY A 44 5.65 6.27 4.90
C GLY A 44 6.33 7.12 3.82
N ILE A 45 5.64 8.09 3.24
CA ILE A 45 6.18 9.00 2.21
C ILE A 45 6.85 10.18 2.90
N VAL A 46 8.17 10.31 2.74
CA VAL A 46 8.98 11.28 3.47
C VAL A 46 8.65 12.73 3.08
N PRO A 47 8.61 13.12 1.79
CA PRO A 47 8.41 14.52 1.42
C PRO A 47 7.04 15.10 1.79
N THR A 48 6.02 14.25 1.89
CA THR A 48 4.62 14.70 2.06
C THR A 48 4.02 14.31 3.41
N ASN A 49 4.74 13.58 4.26
CA ASN A 49 4.23 13.07 5.53
C ASN A 49 2.93 12.26 5.38
N GLN A 50 2.86 11.44 4.33
CA GLN A 50 1.70 10.58 4.03
C GLN A 50 2.01 9.12 4.33
N VAL A 51 0.97 8.33 4.59
CA VAL A 51 1.04 6.86 4.57
C VAL A 51 0.44 6.37 3.27
N ALA A 52 1.07 5.38 2.66
CA ALA A 52 0.61 4.71 1.46
C ALA A 52 0.55 3.21 1.66
N VAL A 53 -0.47 2.58 1.09
CA VAL A 53 -0.62 1.13 0.99
C VAL A 53 -0.71 0.73 -0.47
N ILE A 54 -0.07 -0.39 -0.79
CA ILE A 54 -0.10 -0.99 -2.12
C ILE A 54 -0.65 -2.40 -2.01
N ALA A 55 -1.60 -2.72 -2.88
CA ALA A 55 -2.07 -4.07 -3.14
C ALA A 55 -1.55 -4.53 -4.49
N SER A 56 -0.87 -5.68 -4.55
CA SER A 56 -0.31 -6.24 -5.79
C SER A 56 -0.68 -7.70 -5.96
N CYS A 57 -1.11 -8.08 -7.16
CA CYS A 57 -1.29 -9.47 -7.58
C CYS A 57 -0.91 -9.59 -9.06
N GLY A 58 0.15 -10.33 -9.39
CA GLY A 58 0.65 -10.42 -10.77
C GLY A 58 0.91 -9.01 -11.38
N PRO A 59 0.30 -8.67 -12.53
CA PRO A 59 0.40 -7.34 -13.14
C PRO A 59 -0.53 -6.30 -12.49
N ALA A 60 -1.54 -6.71 -11.72
CA ALA A 60 -2.46 -5.79 -11.06
C ALA A 60 -1.77 -5.14 -9.85
N LYS A 61 -1.66 -3.81 -9.85
CA LYS A 61 -1.04 -3.03 -8.78
C LYS A 61 -1.83 -1.75 -8.52
N PHE A 62 -2.35 -1.62 -7.32
CA PHE A 62 -3.15 -0.47 -6.88
C PHE A 62 -2.57 0.14 -5.62
N PHE A 63 -2.78 1.43 -5.43
CA PHE A 63 -2.39 2.14 -4.23
C PHE A 63 -3.53 2.95 -3.63
N ALA A 64 -3.43 3.19 -2.33
CA ALA A 64 -4.15 4.23 -1.62
C ALA A 64 -3.19 4.96 -0.69
N MET A 65 -3.33 6.27 -0.57
CA MET A 65 -2.51 7.09 0.33
C MET A 65 -3.28 8.25 0.93
N ALA A 66 -2.89 8.66 2.12
CA ALA A 66 -3.47 9.80 2.85
C ALA A 66 -2.44 10.42 3.81
N PRO A 67 -2.64 11.69 4.24
CA PRO A 67 -1.80 12.31 5.25
C PRO A 67 -1.72 11.49 6.54
N SER A 68 -0.52 11.36 7.11
CA SER A 68 -0.35 10.77 8.44
C SER A 68 -1.06 11.64 9.48
N PRO A 69 -1.78 11.04 10.45
CA PRO A 69 -2.38 11.80 11.55
C PRO A 69 -1.33 12.36 12.52
N LEU A 70 -0.10 11.83 12.48
CA LEU A 70 1.00 12.30 13.31
C LEU A 70 1.76 13.40 12.56
N LEU A 71 1.88 14.58 13.17
CA LEU A 71 2.61 15.73 12.59
C LEU A 71 4.03 15.86 13.15
N TRP A 72 4.26 15.37 14.37
CA TRP A 72 5.55 15.42 15.04
C TRP A 72 5.81 14.12 15.82
N PRO A 73 6.97 13.46 15.66
CA PRO A 73 8.01 13.77 14.68
C PRO A 73 7.50 13.59 13.23
N GLY A 74 8.07 14.30 12.26
CA GLY A 74 7.69 14.15 10.85
C GLY A 74 8.14 12.79 10.29
N MET A 75 7.61 12.36 9.13
CA MET A 75 7.94 11.06 8.55
C MET A 75 9.44 10.84 8.37
N ALA A 76 10.19 11.88 7.98
CA ALA A 76 11.65 11.84 7.81
C ALA A 76 12.40 11.39 9.09
N ASP A 77 11.83 11.68 10.25
CA ASP A 77 12.43 11.41 11.55
C ASP A 77 11.97 10.06 12.14
N ARG A 78 11.02 9.37 11.50
CA ARG A 78 10.47 8.07 11.92
C ARG A 78 11.25 6.89 11.35
N ILE A 79 12.57 7.01 11.33
CA ILE A 79 13.47 5.99 10.77
C ILE A 79 13.45 4.72 11.63
N PHE A 80 13.31 4.88 12.95
CA PHE A 80 13.32 3.79 13.92
C PHE A 80 11.94 3.64 14.59
N GLY A 81 11.09 2.83 13.96
CA GLY A 81 9.78 2.46 14.49
C GLY A 81 8.64 3.00 13.65
N THR A 82 7.64 2.15 13.43
CA THR A 82 6.38 2.53 12.81
C THR A 82 5.42 3.01 13.91
N ASP A 83 4.85 4.19 13.74
CA ASP A 83 3.84 4.69 14.67
C ASP A 83 2.53 3.89 14.54
N VAL A 84 1.86 3.62 15.67
CA VAL A 84 0.62 2.84 15.69
C VAL A 84 -0.49 3.53 14.90
N ALA A 85 -0.54 4.86 14.91
CA ALA A 85 -1.53 5.61 14.13
C ALA A 85 -1.28 5.49 12.62
N ASP A 86 -0.02 5.39 12.19
CA ASP A 86 0.32 5.12 10.79
C ASP A 86 -0.07 3.70 10.38
N LEU A 87 0.08 2.70 11.27
CA LEU A 87 -0.41 1.34 11.03
C LEU A 87 -1.94 1.27 10.93
N GLN A 88 -2.65 1.99 11.81
CA GLN A 88 -4.11 2.07 11.78
C GLN A 88 -4.61 2.74 10.50
N LEU A 89 -3.94 3.82 10.08
CA LEU A 89 -4.22 4.46 8.80
C LEU A 89 -3.96 3.49 7.64
N GLY A 90 -2.85 2.77 7.67
CA GLY A 90 -2.54 1.73 6.69
C GLY A 90 -3.63 0.67 6.57
N GLN A 91 -4.14 0.16 7.69
CA GLN A 91 -5.26 -0.78 7.67
C GLN A 91 -6.51 -0.19 7.00
N ALA A 92 -6.89 1.04 7.33
CA ALA A 92 -8.04 1.70 6.71
C ALA A 92 -7.84 1.94 5.20
N LEU A 93 -6.61 2.24 4.77
CA LEU A 93 -6.26 2.35 3.35
C LEU A 93 -6.35 1.00 2.64
N ALA A 94 -5.90 -0.08 3.27
CA ALA A 94 -6.02 -1.44 2.76
C ALA A 94 -7.49 -1.85 2.58
N ASP A 95 -8.34 -1.54 3.56
CA ASP A 95 -9.78 -1.81 3.50
C ASP A 95 -10.42 -1.08 2.31
N HIS A 96 -10.10 0.21 2.12
CA HIS A 96 -10.60 0.98 0.96
C HIS A 96 -10.10 0.45 -0.39
N LEU A 97 -8.84 -0.03 -0.45
CA LEU A 97 -8.32 -0.70 -1.64
C LEU A 97 -9.10 -1.98 -1.92
N TRP A 98 -9.39 -2.77 -0.89
CA TRP A 98 -10.14 -4.02 -1.05
C TRP A 98 -11.58 -3.77 -1.48
N GLU A 99 -12.26 -2.80 -0.88
CA GLU A 99 -13.62 -2.38 -1.28
C GLU A 99 -13.69 -2.01 -2.76
N ARG A 100 -12.67 -1.31 -3.27
CA ARG A 100 -12.67 -0.79 -4.64
C ARG A 100 -12.12 -1.78 -5.68
N HIS A 101 -11.04 -2.47 -5.36
CA HIS A 101 -10.24 -3.27 -6.30
C HIS A 101 -10.19 -4.76 -5.93
N GLY A 102 -10.82 -5.18 -4.83
CA GLY A 102 -10.80 -6.56 -4.34
C GLY A 102 -11.27 -7.57 -5.39
N ALA A 103 -12.34 -7.27 -6.13
CA ALA A 103 -12.83 -8.16 -7.18
C ALA A 103 -11.78 -8.41 -8.30
N GLU A 104 -11.02 -7.38 -8.68
CA GLU A 104 -9.97 -7.48 -9.69
C GLU A 104 -8.76 -8.26 -9.14
N LEU A 105 -8.34 -7.95 -7.92
CA LEU A 105 -7.27 -8.68 -7.22
C LEU A 105 -7.60 -10.16 -7.03
N MET A 106 -8.84 -10.48 -6.67
CA MET A 106 -9.33 -11.85 -6.52
C MET A 106 -9.33 -12.60 -7.84
N ALA A 107 -9.83 -11.99 -8.92
CA ALA A 107 -9.85 -12.60 -10.24
C ALA A 107 -8.41 -12.90 -10.72
N GLU A 108 -7.50 -11.98 -10.48
CA GLU A 108 -6.09 -12.14 -10.82
C GLU A 108 -5.41 -13.22 -9.98
N ALA A 109 -5.68 -13.29 -8.67
CA ALA A 109 -5.17 -14.34 -7.80
C ALA A 109 -5.60 -15.74 -8.27
N LEU A 110 -6.88 -15.90 -8.65
CA LEU A 110 -7.38 -17.15 -9.21
C LEU A 110 -6.71 -17.50 -10.55
N ARG A 111 -6.46 -16.50 -11.40
CA ARG A 111 -5.76 -16.67 -12.68
C ARG A 111 -4.32 -17.16 -12.46
N VAL A 112 -3.57 -16.49 -11.58
CA VAL A 112 -2.19 -16.85 -11.22
C VAL A 112 -2.14 -18.26 -10.64
N ARG A 113 -3.06 -18.60 -9.73
CA ARG A 113 -3.15 -19.93 -9.13
C ARG A 113 -3.40 -21.03 -10.16
N GLY A 114 -4.29 -20.79 -11.12
CA GLY A 114 -4.56 -21.72 -12.22
C GLY A 114 -3.36 -21.95 -13.14
N GLN A 115 -2.45 -20.98 -13.24
CA GLN A 115 -1.20 -21.12 -14.01
C GLN A 115 -0.10 -21.85 -13.23
N ALA A 116 -0.10 -21.79 -11.90
CA ALA A 116 0.86 -22.48 -11.06
C ALA A 116 0.59 -24.00 -10.93
N GLY A 117 -0.62 -24.44 -11.29
CA GLY A 117 -1.04 -25.84 -11.24
C GLY A 117 -1.01 -26.58 -12.59
N ALA A 118 -0.53 -25.94 -13.66
CA ALA A 118 -0.38 -26.51 -15.01
C ALA A 118 1.10 -26.76 -15.33
#